data_AF-A0A9E4GG21-F1
#
_entry.id   AF-A0A9E4GG21-F1
#
_cell.length_a   1.000
_cell.length_b   1.000
_cell.length_c   1.000
_cell.angle_alpha   90.00
_cell.angle_beta   90.00
_cell.angle_gamma   90.00
#
_symmetry.space_group_name_H-M   'P 1'
#
loop_
_entity.id
_entity.type
_entity.pdbx_description
1 polymer ?
#
loop_
_entity_poly.entity_id
_entity_poly.type
_entity_poly.pdbx_seq_one_letter_code
_entity_poly.pdbx_strand_id
1 'polypeptide(L)'
;MNTDTASDRIDFYLCTHLHCSHNRVRLKLRPADRTAHELNGPALARALRQLVGEKGLGDQVRVRETSCMRGCLVGPRLNVVGGAGFREAVRYLHLPAAKRHLKCAAWQTAGSLEEVLERHLEDRRLLRLIT
;
A
#
# COMPACT_ATOMS: atom_id res chain seq x y z
N MET A 1 31.24 -2.68 -1.06
CA MET A 1 30.22 -1.61 -1.10
C MET A 1 29.25 -1.97 -2.21
N ASN A 2 28.09 -2.53 -1.86
CA ASN A 2 27.06 -2.84 -2.86
C ASN A 2 26.32 -1.55 -3.18
N THR A 3 26.63 -0.98 -4.34
CA THR A 3 25.81 0.04 -4.99
C THR A 3 24.50 -0.61 -5.40
N ASP A 4 23.50 -0.53 -4.52
CA ASP A 4 22.09 -0.69 -4.86
C ASP A 4 21.78 0.27 -6.02
N THR A 5 21.84 -0.24 -7.25
CA THR A 5 21.07 0.33 -8.36
C THR A 5 19.67 0.58 -7.83
N ALA A 6 19.22 1.84 -7.88
CA ALA A 6 17.92 2.28 -7.41
C ALA A 6 16.87 1.22 -7.73
N SER A 7 16.49 0.45 -6.71
CA SER A 7 15.73 -0.79 -6.90
C SER A 7 14.46 -0.46 -7.67
N ASP A 8 14.34 -1.00 -8.87
CA ASP A 8 13.24 -0.76 -9.81
C ASP A 8 11.87 -1.26 -9.29
N ARG A 9 11.91 -1.87 -8.10
CA ARG A 9 10.82 -2.43 -7.32
C ARG A 9 10.07 -1.39 -6.50
N ILE A 10 8.77 -1.58 -6.36
CA ILE A 10 7.90 -0.88 -5.40
C ILE A 10 7.80 -1.73 -4.14
N ASP A 11 8.04 -1.11 -2.98
CA ASP A 11 7.90 -1.78 -1.69
C ASP A 11 6.61 -1.29 -0.98
N PHE A 12 5.74 -2.23 -0.63
CA PHE A 12 4.52 -2.01 0.16
C PHE A 12 4.79 -2.40 1.61
N TYR A 13 4.72 -1.43 2.52
CA TYR A 13 4.97 -1.61 3.95
C TYR A 13 3.65 -1.54 4.73
N LEU A 14 3.22 -2.67 5.28
CA LEU A 14 1.96 -2.80 6.04
C LEU A 14 2.24 -2.93 7.53
N CYS A 15 1.63 -2.06 8.32
CA CYS A 15 1.71 -2.14 9.78
C CYS A 15 0.85 -3.30 10.29
N THR A 16 1.43 -4.19 11.08
CA THR A 16 0.74 -5.32 11.74
C THR A 16 0.78 -5.26 13.27
N HIS A 17 1.10 -4.08 13.81
CA HIS A 17 1.04 -3.82 15.26
C HIS A 17 -0.39 -3.62 15.76
N LEU A 18 -0.60 -3.77 17.08
CA LEU A 18 -1.87 -3.74 17.82
C LEU A 18 -3.03 -2.97 17.16
N HIS A 19 -2.92 -1.64 16.98
CA HIS A 19 -4.01 -0.83 16.39
C HIS A 19 -4.33 -1.22 14.94
N CYS A 20 -3.32 -1.51 14.13
CA CYS A 20 -3.53 -1.93 12.74
C CYS A 20 -4.03 -3.38 12.66
N SER A 21 -3.82 -4.20 13.69
CA SER A 21 -4.36 -5.57 13.76
C SER A 21 -5.79 -5.61 14.30
N HIS A 22 -6.20 -4.62 15.10
CA HIS A 22 -7.57 -4.53 15.63
C HIS A 22 -8.53 -3.77 14.71
N ASN A 23 -8.07 -2.68 14.07
CA ASN A 23 -8.91 -1.90 13.18
C ASN A 23 -8.97 -2.50 11.77
N ARG A 24 -10.09 -2.26 11.08
CA ARG A 24 -10.39 -2.84 9.78
C ARG A 24 -10.75 -1.77 8.75
N VAL A 25 -10.35 -2.02 7.51
CA VAL A 25 -10.87 -1.31 6.33
C VAL A 25 -11.84 -2.21 5.60
N ARG A 26 -12.86 -1.62 4.98
CA ARG A 26 -13.75 -2.32 4.07
C ARG A 26 -13.33 -2.04 2.63
N LEU A 27 -12.82 -3.05 1.93
CA LEU A 27 -12.24 -2.91 0.59
C LEU A 27 -12.51 -4.18 -0.23
N LYS A 28 -12.75 -4.03 -1.54
CA LYS A 28 -12.74 -5.17 -2.46
C LYS A 28 -11.30 -5.65 -2.70
N LEU A 29 -11.09 -6.94 -2.96
CA LEU A 29 -9.75 -7.39 -3.37
C LEU A 29 -9.49 -6.98 -4.82
N ARG A 30 -10.49 -7.19 -5.68
CA ARG A 30 -10.50 -6.90 -7.11
C ARG A 30 -11.67 -5.97 -7.47
N PRO A 31 -11.59 -5.15 -8.53
CA PRO A 31 -12.68 -4.26 -8.92
C PRO A 31 -13.99 -5.02 -9.19
N ALA A 32 -13.86 -6.19 -9.82
CA ALA A 32 -14.96 -7.06 -10.22
C ALA A 32 -15.62 -7.81 -9.04
N ASP A 33 -15.03 -7.81 -7.85
CA ASP A 33 -15.63 -8.48 -6.70
C ASP A 33 -16.99 -7.87 -6.39
N ARG A 34 -18.00 -8.72 -6.16
CA ARG A 34 -19.36 -8.25 -5.86
C ARG A 34 -19.46 -7.61 -4.48
N THR A 35 -18.62 -8.04 -3.54
CA THR A 35 -18.66 -7.61 -2.14
C THR A 35 -17.28 -7.15 -1.67
N ALA A 36 -17.27 -6.16 -0.78
CA ALA A 36 -16.07 -5.72 -0.09
C ALA A 36 -15.81 -6.58 1.16
N HIS A 37 -14.54 -6.79 1.49
CA HIS A 37 -14.07 -7.54 2.64
C HIS A 37 -13.62 -6.59 3.75
N GLU A 38 -13.78 -7.00 5.01
CA GLU A 38 -13.17 -6.30 6.14
C GLU A 38 -11.76 -6.84 6.40
N LEU A 39 -10.75 -5.99 6.26
CA LEU A 39 -9.33 -6.38 6.32
C LEU A 39 -8.61 -5.55 7.38
N ASN A 40 -7.94 -6.21 8.33
CA ASN A 40 -6.96 -5.58 9.20
C ASN A 40 -5.57 -5.60 8.56
N GLY A 41 -4.55 -5.06 9.24
CA GLY A 41 -3.17 -5.00 8.75
C GLY A 41 -2.61 -6.35 8.28
N PRO A 42 -2.66 -7.41 9.09
CA PRO A 42 -2.23 -8.75 8.67
C PRO A 42 -3.03 -9.32 7.48
N ALA A 43 -4.36 -9.12 7.46
CA ALA A 43 -5.21 -9.59 6.37
C ALA A 43 -4.91 -8.85 5.05
N LEU A 44 -4.68 -7.53 5.12
CA LEU A 44 -4.22 -6.72 3.99
C LEU A 44 -2.88 -7.21 3.45
N ALA A 45 -1.92 -7.55 4.33
CA ALA A 45 -0.60 -8.01 3.90
C ALA A 45 -0.70 -9.36 3.18
N ARG A 46 -1.53 -10.26 3.68
CA ARG A 46 -1.81 -11.55 3.05
C ARG A 46 -2.48 -11.36 1.68
N ALA A 47 -3.55 -10.57 1.63
CA ALA A 47 -4.29 -10.32 0.40
C ALA A 47 -3.40 -9.66 -0.67
N LEU A 48 -2.55 -8.70 -0.28
CA LEU A 48 -1.66 -8.05 -1.22
C LEU A 48 -0.57 -9.01 -1.74
N ARG A 49 0.00 -9.86 -0.89
CA ARG A 49 0.94 -10.91 -1.33
C ARG A 49 0.30 -11.87 -2.31
N GLN A 50 -0.93 -12.28 -2.03
CA GLN A 50 -1.69 -13.16 -2.91
C GLN A 50 -1.91 -12.50 -4.28
N LEU A 51 -2.37 -11.24 -4.31
CA LEU A 51 -2.55 -10.50 -5.57
C LEU A 51 -1.22 -10.34 -6.36
N VAL A 52 -0.12 -10.04 -5.68
CA VAL A 52 1.21 -9.94 -6.31
C VAL A 52 1.64 -11.29 -6.89
N GLY A 53 1.40 -12.39 -6.19
CA GLY A 53 1.69 -13.74 -6.67
C GLY A 53 0.83 -14.13 -7.88
N GLU A 54 -0.48 -13.92 -7.79
CA GLU A 54 -1.44 -14.22 -8.86
C GLU A 54 -1.16 -13.45 -10.14
N LYS A 55 -0.64 -12.21 -10.04
CA LYS A 55 -0.26 -11.39 -11.20
C LYS A 55 1.19 -11.60 -11.67
N GLY A 56 1.98 -12.45 -11.01
CA GLY A 56 3.40 -12.65 -11.36
C GLY A 56 4.26 -11.40 -11.17
N LEU A 57 3.95 -10.55 -10.19
CA LEU A 57 4.61 -9.25 -9.97
C LEU A 57 5.76 -9.29 -8.95
N GLY A 58 6.25 -10.47 -8.57
CA GLY A 58 7.22 -10.65 -7.49
C GLY A 58 8.55 -9.89 -7.66
N ASP A 59 9.00 -9.70 -8.91
CA ASP A 59 10.22 -8.95 -9.21
C ASP A 59 10.02 -7.42 -9.14
N GLN A 60 8.78 -6.98 -9.35
CA GLN A 60 8.40 -5.56 -9.40
C GLN A 60 7.83 -5.05 -8.08
N VAL A 61 7.32 -5.94 -7.22
CA VAL A 61 6.60 -5.58 -6.01
C VAL A 61 7.04 -6.45 -4.84
N ARG A 62 7.42 -5.80 -3.73
CA ARG A 62 7.67 -6.49 -2.46
C ARG A 62 6.69 -6.04 -1.40
N VAL A 63 6.07 -7.01 -0.74
CA VAL A 63 5.17 -6.74 0.39
C VAL A 63 5.87 -7.07 1.71
N ARG A 64 6.07 -6.06 2.56
CA ARG A 64 6.69 -6.19 3.87
C ARG A 64 5.69 -5.88 4.98
N GLU A 65 5.70 -6.72 6.00
CA GLU A 65 5.09 -6.38 7.28
C GLU A 65 6.10 -5.57 8.10
N THR A 66 5.58 -4.63 8.89
CA THR A 66 6.39 -3.76 9.74
C THR A 66 5.72 -3.56 11.08
N SER A 67 6.55 -3.26 12.09
CA SER A 67 6.10 -2.72 13.37
C SER A 67 5.39 -1.37 13.19
N CYS A 68 4.95 -0.77 14.31
CA CYS A 68 4.22 0.48 14.30
C CYS A 68 5.02 1.62 13.63
N MET A 69 4.50 2.13 12.51
CA MET A 69 5.08 3.28 11.79
C MET A 69 4.71 4.64 12.39
N ARG A 70 3.97 4.65 13.52
CA ARG A 70 3.38 5.84 14.19
C ARG A 70 2.50 6.67 13.24
N GLY A 71 1.88 7.74 13.72
CA GLY A 71 1.16 8.71 12.87
C GLY A 71 -0.12 8.23 12.16
N CYS A 72 -0.55 6.98 12.38
CA CYS A 72 -1.90 6.53 12.04
C CYS A 72 -2.81 6.66 13.26
N LEU A 73 -3.95 7.33 13.12
CA LEU A 73 -4.90 7.52 14.22
C LEU A 73 -5.70 6.24 14.51
N VAL A 74 -6.11 5.54 13.46
CA VAL A 74 -6.94 4.32 13.56
C VAL A 74 -6.22 3.12 12.92
N GLY A 75 -5.64 3.29 11.74
CA GLY A 75 -5.07 2.16 10.98
C GLY A 75 -6.17 1.24 10.42
N PRO A 76 -5.84 0.23 9.60
CA PRO A 76 -4.50 -0.17 9.15
C PRO A 76 -3.77 0.88 8.33
N ARG A 77 -2.44 0.94 8.47
CA ARG A 77 -1.56 1.84 7.69
C ARG A 77 -0.75 1.03 6.68
N LEU A 78 -0.79 1.47 5.43
CA LEU A 78 0.08 1.03 4.34
C LEU A 78 0.93 2.22 3.88
N ASN A 79 2.23 2.04 3.73
CA ASN A 79 3.08 2.96 2.97
C ASN A 79 3.50 2.28 1.67
N VAL A 80 3.31 2.95 0.55
CA VAL A 80 3.84 2.52 -0.75
C VAL A 80 5.09 3.34 -1.04
N VAL A 81 6.22 2.67 -1.20
CA VAL A 81 7.56 3.27 -1.29
C VAL A 81 8.16 2.98 -2.66
N GLY A 82 8.41 4.04 -3.42
CA GLY A 82 9.10 3.98 -4.70
C GLY A 82 10.62 4.15 -4.59
N GLY A 83 11.30 4.36 -5.72
CA GLY A 83 12.76 4.52 -5.79
C GLY A 83 13.31 5.71 -4.99
N ALA A 84 12.51 6.76 -4.77
CA ALA A 84 12.86 7.92 -3.95
C ALA A 84 12.77 7.67 -2.43
N GLY A 85 12.43 6.44 -2.00
CA GLY A 85 12.40 6.04 -0.60
C GLY A 85 11.23 6.65 0.20
N PHE A 86 11.29 6.50 1.52
CA PHE A 86 10.17 6.81 2.43
C PHE A 86 9.77 8.30 2.47
N ARG A 87 10.64 9.21 2.02
CA ARG A 87 10.34 10.66 1.97
C ARG A 87 9.17 10.96 1.05
N GLU A 88 8.97 10.12 0.03
CA GLU A 88 7.92 10.29 -0.97
C GLU A 88 6.81 9.23 -0.88
N ALA A 89 6.82 8.43 0.19
CA ALA A 89 5.86 7.34 0.33
C ALA A 89 4.42 7.86 0.32
N VAL A 90 3.58 7.22 -0.50
CA VAL A 90 2.12 7.41 -0.44
C VAL A 90 1.59 6.59 0.72
N ARG A 91 0.83 7.22 1.61
CA ARG A 91 0.39 6.61 2.87
C ARG A 91 -1.11 6.35 2.83
N TYR A 92 -1.53 5.10 2.87
CA TYR A 92 -2.94 4.73 3.03
C TYR A 92 -3.25 4.55 4.50
N LEU A 93 -4.21 5.32 5.01
CA LEU A 93 -4.68 5.25 6.39
C LEU A 93 -6.07 5.88 6.53
N HIS A 94 -6.77 5.60 7.63
CA HIS A 94 -8.01 6.33 7.95
C HIS A 94 -7.68 7.79 8.28
N LEU A 95 -8.12 8.71 7.42
CA LEU A 95 -7.95 10.14 7.63
C LEU A 95 -9.21 10.74 8.29
N PRO A 96 -9.05 11.57 9.33
CA PRO A 96 -10.08 12.54 9.70
C PRO A 96 -10.29 13.50 8.53
N ALA A 97 -11.54 13.91 8.30
CA ALA A 97 -11.92 14.76 7.16
C ALA A 97 -11.05 16.03 7.00
N ALA A 98 -10.52 16.57 8.10
CA ALA A 98 -9.71 17.79 8.15
C ALA A 98 -8.23 17.65 7.74
N LYS A 99 -7.72 16.46 7.37
CA LYS A 99 -6.28 16.23 7.09
C LYS A 99 -5.96 15.76 5.66
N ARG A 100 -6.77 16.17 4.67
CA ARG A 100 -6.64 15.76 3.25
C ARG A 100 -5.42 16.34 2.51
N HIS A 101 -4.62 17.24 3.11
CA HIS A 101 -3.53 17.97 2.44
C HIS A 101 -2.13 17.30 2.52
N LEU A 102 -2.02 16.12 3.13
CA LEU A 102 -0.76 15.36 3.21
C LEU A 102 -0.71 14.33 2.07
N LYS A 103 0.47 13.83 1.67
CA LYS A 103 0.67 12.65 0.76
C LYS A 103 0.09 11.36 1.39
N CYS A 104 -1.19 11.41 1.73
CA CYS A 104 -1.96 10.43 2.46
C CYS A 104 -3.23 10.17 1.65
N ALA A 105 -3.40 8.93 1.20
CA ALA A 105 -4.65 8.46 0.61
C ALA A 105 -5.54 7.90 1.72
N ALA A 106 -6.82 8.25 1.70
CA ALA A 106 -7.79 7.66 2.60
C ALA A 106 -8.19 6.27 2.08
N TRP A 107 -8.28 5.25 2.94
CA TRP A 107 -8.79 3.93 2.49
C TRP A 107 -10.18 4.01 1.86
N GLN A 108 -11.00 4.96 2.29
CA GLN A 108 -12.33 5.25 1.74
C GLN A 108 -12.30 5.70 0.27
N THR A 109 -11.13 6.11 -0.25
CA THR A 109 -10.94 6.51 -1.65
C THR A 109 -10.37 5.40 -2.53
N ALA A 110 -10.02 4.25 -1.96
CA ALA A 110 -9.61 3.07 -2.71
C ALA A 110 -10.85 2.22 -3.06
N GLY A 111 -11.05 1.90 -4.34
CA GLY A 111 -12.15 1.03 -4.78
C GLY A 111 -11.83 -0.45 -4.55
N SER A 112 -10.59 -0.85 -4.84
CA SER A 112 -10.06 -2.20 -4.55
C SER A 112 -8.58 -2.19 -4.18
N LEU A 113 -8.09 -3.30 -3.62
CA LEU A 113 -6.67 -3.50 -3.32
C LEU A 113 -5.83 -3.62 -4.61
N GLU A 114 -6.40 -4.27 -5.63
CA GLU A 114 -5.82 -4.39 -6.97
C GLU A 114 -5.64 -3.02 -7.64
N GLU A 115 -6.64 -2.13 -7.59
CA GLU A 115 -6.49 -0.75 -8.12
C GLU A 115 -5.39 0.04 -7.42
N VAL A 116 -5.23 -0.14 -6.10
CA VAL A 116 -4.13 0.50 -5.36
C VAL A 116 -2.79 -0.01 -5.90
N LEU A 117 -2.65 -1.32 -6.08
CA LEU A 117 -1.44 -1.93 -6.63
C LEU A 117 -1.14 -1.41 -8.04
N GLU A 118 -2.13 -1.44 -8.94
CA GLU A 118 -1.99 -1.05 -10.34
C GLU A 118 -1.65 0.42 -10.50
N ARG A 119 -2.32 1.30 -9.76
CA ARG A 119 -2.03 2.74 -9.78
C ARG A 119 -0.56 3.05 -9.49
N HIS A 120 0.02 2.43 -8.45
CA HIS A 120 1.42 2.67 -8.11
C HIS A 120 2.40 2.10 -9.12
N LEU A 121 2.03 1.00 -9.79
CA LEU A 121 2.81 0.45 -10.90
C LEU A 121 2.75 1.37 -12.14
N GLU A 122 1.58 1.92 -12.45
CA GLU A 122 1.37 2.86 -13.56
C GLU A 122 2.09 4.19 -13.32
N ASP A 123 1.92 4.81 -12.15
CA ASP A 123 2.62 6.04 -11.77
C ASP A 123 4.14 5.86 -11.93
N ARG A 124 4.67 4.69 -11.55
CA ARG A 124 6.09 4.39 -11.71
C ARG A 124 6.51 4.17 -13.15
N ARG A 125 5.67 3.54 -13.98
CA ARG A 125 5.93 3.41 -15.43
C ARG A 125 5.96 4.78 -16.10
N LEU A 126 5.03 5.67 -15.76
CA LEU A 126 4.97 7.03 -16.31
C LEU A 126 6.20 7.86 -15.91
N LEU A 127 6.64 7.76 -14.64
CA LEU A 127 7.87 8.42 -14.20
C LEU A 127 9.10 7.98 -15.00
N ARG A 128 9.19 6.71 -15.44
CA ARG A 128 10.28 6.24 -16.30
C ARG A 128 10.24 6.78 -17.72
N LEU A 129 9.07 7.15 -18.25
CA LEU A 129 8.95 7.66 -19.62
C LEU A 129 9.42 9.11 -19.74
N ILE A 130 9.58 9.82 -18.62
CA ILE A 130 9.91 11.25 -18.58
C ILE A 130 11.28 11.54 -17.94
N THR A 131 12.01 10.51 -17.51
CA THR A 131 13.37 10.59 -16.94
C THR A 131 14.37 9.85 -17.80
#